data_AF-A0A171DJ46-F1
#
_entry.id   AF-A0A171DJ46-F1
#
_cell.length_a   1.000
_cell.length_b   1.000
_cell.length_c   1.000
_cell.angle_alpha   90.00
_cell.angle_beta   90.00
_cell.angle_gamma   90.00
#
_symmetry.space_group_name_H-M   'P 1'
#
loop_
_entity.id
_entity.type
_entity.pdbx_description
1 polymer ?
#
loop_
_entity_poly.entity_id
_entity_poly.type
_entity_poly.pdbx_seq_one_letter_code
_entity_poly.pdbx_strand_id
1 'polypeptide(L)'
;MRDTRKVQTAVLGSPDSHDPILMPFERIEAERLRGRFGARGFYCGEWLGGCGKELYTRIGPVKVPHFAHHPEDTGRPVSCRRSSNDAQSADHLYIRQALTEWLKKQGHQVKEIVLEGTVPQQGGICTGMTIETTKGLMIAIALRNDLRKDSDRVWPQRDAVLRRSHKRVEWLFAPPVPMVKHMTKREGHAFVVGCESDGLRRTVRIGSKSGGKIPLWANLEDCKIDEQGRLWTPRLAEVRRPQTHERVQPSAQPAQDRPAVAEPRELPQEPVHDEVPAGFPLSVNLLTVVPRAVDGRIVEAEVRSEIVKLPAENVRVRLAEPPVDLSVGRPHHVVGPALITMESSPGQTAMTWTIHAQALQPFLLDEPEATGESPAAVADTSGAEPSVWLRMEAILRDLSRARDSGDTETSARLYAEAESLMPHLTERQLKQARRRISGRREAVRAATPVSAKKTPKGKPRVSTPAASKRPGKQANAAEVRRNQIMIVFRMIDRAVSQGSVREAGKLCMALERFMAGLPAEGYQAEHDRFAGYKQRLLGGGRPSKRKQKL
;
A
#
# COMPACT_ATOMS: atom_id res chain seq x y z
N MET A 1 6.54 15.42 9.08
CA MET A 1 7.86 15.07 9.66
C MET A 1 8.31 13.79 8.98
N ARG A 2 9.44 13.80 8.26
CA ARG A 2 10.04 12.56 7.75
C ARG A 2 10.59 11.78 8.94
N ASP A 3 10.39 10.47 8.94
CA ASP A 3 11.01 9.60 9.94
C ASP A 3 12.50 9.49 9.63
N THR A 4 13.35 10.14 10.44
CA THR A 4 14.81 10.20 10.25
C THR A 4 15.54 9.08 10.98
N ARG A 5 14.81 8.13 11.58
CA ARG A 5 15.42 7.02 12.32
C ARG A 5 16.22 6.12 11.39
N LYS A 6 17.45 5.82 11.80
CA LYS A 6 18.39 5.01 11.01
C LYS A 6 18.09 3.52 11.03
N VAL A 7 17.69 2.96 12.17
CA VAL A 7 17.31 1.55 12.31
C VAL A 7 16.12 1.47 13.25
N GLN A 8 14.98 1.08 12.72
CA GLN A 8 13.72 1.06 13.46
C GLN A 8 13.42 -0.31 14.04
N THR A 9 13.95 -1.39 13.47
CA THR A 9 13.61 -2.76 13.88
C THR A 9 14.85 -3.58 14.21
N ALA A 10 14.69 -4.50 15.16
CA ALA A 10 15.67 -5.46 15.61
C ALA A 10 14.98 -6.82 15.86
N VAL A 11 15.75 -7.83 16.25
CA VAL A 11 15.23 -9.08 16.81
C VAL A 11 15.75 -9.28 18.22
N LEU A 12 15.02 -10.04 19.04
CA LEU A 12 15.35 -10.27 20.46
C LEU A 12 16.07 -11.59 20.67
N GLY A 13 17.03 -11.63 21.60
CA GLY A 13 17.69 -12.85 22.06
C GLY A 13 18.92 -13.24 21.23
N SER A 14 18.78 -13.34 19.91
CA SER A 14 19.85 -13.79 19.03
C SER A 14 19.74 -13.23 17.60
N PRO A 15 20.82 -13.24 16.81
CA PRO A 15 20.81 -12.79 15.41
C PRO A 15 19.83 -13.52 14.50
N ASP A 16 19.65 -14.82 14.70
CA ASP A 16 18.79 -15.73 13.93
C ASP A 16 17.36 -15.81 14.48
N SER A 17 17.05 -15.02 15.51
CA SER A 17 15.74 -14.97 16.14
C SER A 17 14.65 -14.50 15.17
N HIS A 18 13.47 -15.07 15.36
CA HIS A 18 12.25 -14.70 14.65
C HIS A 18 11.30 -13.87 15.51
N ASP A 19 11.78 -13.31 16.63
CA ASP A 19 11.02 -12.45 17.55
C ASP A 19 11.36 -10.97 17.24
N PRO A 20 10.59 -10.30 16.37
CA PRO A 20 10.89 -8.95 15.93
C PRO A 20 10.48 -7.91 16.99
N ILE A 21 11.24 -6.83 17.03
CA ILE A 21 10.92 -5.67 17.85
C ILE A 21 11.08 -4.38 17.07
N LEU A 22 10.09 -3.49 17.20
CA LEU A 22 10.08 -2.16 16.60
C LEU A 22 10.38 -1.12 17.68
N MET A 23 11.27 -0.18 17.39
CA MET A 23 11.54 0.97 18.23
C MET A 23 10.34 1.94 18.19
N PRO A 24 9.77 2.30 19.35
CA PRO A 24 8.73 3.31 19.46
C PRO A 24 9.22 4.68 19.01
N PHE A 25 8.29 5.50 18.57
CA PHE A 25 8.59 6.89 18.24
C PHE A 25 8.75 7.73 19.52
N GLU A 26 7.91 7.47 20.53
CA GLU A 26 7.90 8.22 21.78
C GLU A 26 9.02 7.78 22.72
N ARG A 27 9.70 8.75 23.32
CA ARG A 27 10.82 8.51 24.25
C ARG A 27 10.41 7.63 25.43
N ILE A 28 9.27 7.94 26.07
CA ILE A 28 8.77 7.20 27.24
C ILE A 28 8.52 5.73 26.88
N GLU A 29 7.98 5.48 25.69
CA GLU A 29 7.75 4.12 25.20
C GLU A 29 9.06 3.41 24.87
N ALA A 30 10.03 4.10 24.27
CA ALA A 30 11.36 3.55 24.02
C ALA A 30 12.10 3.20 25.33
N GLU A 31 11.95 4.02 26.38
CA GLU A 31 12.51 3.73 27.72
C GLU A 31 11.83 2.49 28.34
N ARG A 32 10.50 2.37 28.20
CA ARG A 32 9.76 1.17 28.62
C ARG A 32 10.17 -0.07 27.83
N LEU A 33 10.39 0.06 26.52
CA LEU A 33 10.89 -1.02 25.68
C LEU A 33 12.26 -1.50 26.18
N ARG A 34 13.19 -0.56 26.39
CA ARG A 34 14.53 -0.87 26.92
C ARG A 34 14.44 -1.56 28.28
N GLY A 35 13.62 -1.06 29.20
CA GLY A 35 13.42 -1.67 30.52
C GLY A 35 12.84 -3.08 30.44
N ARG A 36 11.90 -3.32 29.52
CA ARG A 36 11.22 -4.61 29.39
C ARG A 36 12.03 -5.67 28.65
N PHE A 37 12.77 -5.27 27.61
CA PHE A 37 13.41 -6.21 26.69
C PHE A 37 14.93 -6.12 26.64
N GLY A 38 15.55 -5.11 27.27
CA GLY A 38 16.99 -4.88 27.20
C GLY A 38 17.83 -6.07 27.68
N ALA A 39 17.37 -6.80 28.71
CA ALA A 39 18.05 -8.00 29.21
C ALA A 39 18.11 -9.16 28.20
N ARG A 40 17.25 -9.16 27.16
CA ARG A 40 17.27 -10.17 26.10
C ARG A 40 18.28 -9.83 24.99
N GLY A 41 18.83 -8.62 24.99
CA GLY A 41 19.64 -8.11 23.89
C GLY A 41 18.80 -7.77 22.65
N PHE A 42 19.31 -6.84 21.85
CA PHE A 42 18.74 -6.47 20.55
C PHE A 42 19.75 -6.78 19.47
N TYR A 43 19.32 -7.39 18.37
CA TYR A 43 20.24 -7.78 17.30
C TYR A 43 19.78 -7.25 15.95
N CYS A 44 20.77 -6.94 15.10
CA CYS A 44 20.56 -6.63 13.69
C CYS A 44 20.26 -7.95 12.95
N GLY A 45 19.03 -8.44 13.12
CA GLY A 45 18.67 -9.82 12.80
C GLY A 45 18.98 -10.22 11.37
N GLU A 46 19.49 -11.44 11.20
CA GLU A 46 19.82 -12.02 9.91
C GLU A 46 18.58 -12.08 9.03
N TRP A 47 17.45 -12.53 9.58
CA TRP A 47 16.17 -12.56 8.87
C TRP A 47 15.60 -11.17 8.52
N LEU A 48 16.17 -10.09 9.05
CA LEU A 48 15.86 -8.73 8.61
C LEU A 48 16.77 -8.25 7.46
N GLY A 49 17.60 -9.15 6.90
CA GLY A 49 18.72 -8.80 6.03
C GLY A 49 19.85 -8.08 6.77
N GLY A 50 19.93 -8.26 8.09
CA GLY A 50 20.92 -7.64 8.97
C GLY A 50 22.31 -8.27 8.89
N CYS A 51 23.23 -7.76 9.69
CA CYS A 51 24.60 -8.29 9.80
C CYS A 51 24.81 -9.20 11.03
N GLY A 52 23.77 -9.47 11.79
CA GLY A 52 23.78 -10.29 13.00
C GLY A 52 24.41 -9.64 14.24
N LYS A 53 25.04 -8.47 14.13
CA LYS A 53 25.66 -7.79 15.27
C LYS A 53 24.62 -7.31 16.29
N GLU A 54 25.02 -7.30 17.56
CA GLU A 54 24.23 -6.72 18.65
C GLU A 54 24.03 -5.20 18.42
N LEU A 55 22.88 -4.72 18.87
CA LEU A 55 22.41 -3.34 18.78
C LEU A 55 22.13 -2.82 20.20
N TYR A 56 22.34 -1.52 20.39
CA TYR A 56 21.85 -0.81 21.56
C TYR A 56 20.78 0.20 21.16
N THR A 57 20.01 0.65 22.15
CA THR A 57 18.98 1.68 21.96
C THR A 57 19.60 3.07 22.13
N ARG A 58 19.47 3.94 21.13
CA ARG A 58 19.75 5.37 21.26
C ARG A 58 18.46 6.11 21.58
N ILE A 59 18.35 6.59 22.81
CA ILE A 59 17.19 7.33 23.32
C ILE A 59 17.71 8.69 23.80
N GLY A 60 17.51 9.74 23.00
CA GLY A 60 17.99 11.09 23.30
C GLY A 60 16.86 12.03 23.71
N PRO A 61 17.18 13.19 24.31
CA PRO A 61 16.18 14.21 24.64
C PRO A 61 15.62 14.93 23.40
N VAL A 62 16.41 14.97 22.31
CA VAL A 62 16.05 15.67 21.06
C VAL A 62 15.97 14.72 19.86
N LYS A 63 16.76 13.64 19.86
CA LYS A 63 16.82 12.69 18.74
C LYS A 63 15.77 11.61 18.91
N VAL A 64 15.05 11.33 17.82
CA VAL A 64 14.05 10.25 17.77
C VAL A 64 14.70 8.90 18.15
N PRO A 65 14.11 8.12 19.07
CA PRO A 65 14.62 6.83 19.47
C PRO A 65 14.86 5.88 18.29
N HIS A 66 16.00 5.18 18.27
CA HIS A 66 16.33 4.19 17.24
C HIS A 66 17.31 3.14 17.79
N PHE A 67 17.43 2.01 17.10
CA PHE A 67 18.51 1.06 17.35
C PHE A 67 19.80 1.54 16.66
N ALA A 68 20.95 1.20 17.23
CA ALA A 68 22.25 1.52 16.66
C ALA A 68 23.23 0.38 16.91
N HIS A 69 24.13 0.15 15.95
CA HIS A 69 25.25 -0.76 16.16
C HIS A 69 26.26 -0.16 17.13
N HIS A 70 26.84 -1.00 17.96
CA HIS A 70 28.01 -0.65 18.76
C HIS A 70 29.14 -0.17 17.84
N PRO A 71 29.87 0.91 18.21
CA PRO A 71 31.08 1.28 17.48
C PRO A 71 32.08 0.11 17.54
N GLU A 72 32.77 -0.17 16.43
CA GLU A 72 33.85 -1.15 16.43
C GLU A 72 35.10 -0.55 17.08
N ASP A 73 35.85 -1.38 17.81
CA ASP A 73 37.11 -0.98 18.50
C ASP A 73 38.16 -0.38 17.54
N THR A 74 38.00 -0.59 16.25
CA THR A 74 38.87 -0.09 15.19
C THR A 74 38.58 1.35 14.77
N GLY A 75 37.57 2.01 15.35
CA GLY A 75 37.10 3.34 14.93
C GLY A 75 36.46 3.37 13.54
N ARG A 76 36.32 2.22 12.87
CA ARG A 76 35.66 2.11 11.57
C ARG A 76 34.13 2.04 11.72
N PRO A 77 33.36 2.63 10.80
CA PRO A 77 31.91 2.46 10.77
C PRO A 77 31.53 0.99 10.60
N VAL A 78 30.54 0.53 11.37
CA VAL A 78 30.02 -0.83 11.23
C VAL A 78 29.53 -1.07 9.81
N SER A 79 30.11 -2.07 9.14
CA SER A 79 29.78 -2.44 7.77
C SER A 79 28.47 -3.25 7.70
N CYS A 80 27.34 -2.60 7.95
CA CYS A 80 26.02 -3.20 7.74
C CYS A 80 25.51 -2.87 6.33
N ARG A 81 25.08 -3.89 5.56
CA ARG A 81 24.53 -3.75 4.20
C ARG A 81 23.01 -3.89 4.19
N ARG A 82 22.40 -3.88 5.38
CA ARG A 82 20.97 -3.94 5.53
C ARG A 82 20.33 -2.76 4.81
N SER A 83 19.56 -3.06 3.77
CA SER A 83 18.93 -2.07 2.89
C SER A 83 17.62 -1.53 3.45
N SER A 84 16.90 -2.34 4.22
CA SER A 84 15.58 -2.00 4.78
C SER A 84 15.67 -1.78 6.27
N ASN A 85 15.48 -0.54 6.72
CA ASN A 85 15.66 -0.11 8.10
C ASN A 85 14.41 0.53 8.73
N ASP A 86 13.30 0.55 7.99
CA ASP A 86 12.00 1.04 8.43
C ASP A 86 11.20 -0.01 9.21
N ALA A 87 10.03 0.39 9.71
CA ALA A 87 9.11 -0.51 10.41
C ALA A 87 8.66 -1.72 9.56
N GLN A 88 8.50 -1.53 8.24
CA GLN A 88 8.00 -2.56 7.32
C GLN A 88 9.02 -3.68 7.08
N SER A 89 10.31 -3.40 7.28
CA SER A 89 11.38 -4.40 7.14
C SER A 89 11.16 -5.66 7.99
N ALA A 90 10.47 -5.54 9.13
CA ALA A 90 10.17 -6.66 10.03
C ALA A 90 8.76 -7.24 9.87
N ASP A 91 7.93 -6.72 8.96
CA ASP A 91 6.52 -7.14 8.85
C ASP A 91 6.38 -8.63 8.59
N HIS A 92 7.30 -9.22 7.82
CA HIS A 92 7.30 -10.65 7.58
C HIS A 92 7.44 -11.48 8.86
N LEU A 93 8.28 -11.06 9.82
CA LEU A 93 8.40 -11.73 11.11
C LEU A 93 7.16 -11.52 12.00
N TYR A 94 6.60 -10.32 12.01
CA TYR A 94 5.36 -10.04 12.75
C TYR A 94 4.18 -10.85 12.20
N ILE A 95 4.04 -10.92 10.88
CA ILE A 95 3.01 -11.71 10.20
C ILE A 95 3.20 -13.21 10.49
N ARG A 96 4.45 -13.71 10.38
CA ARG A 96 4.78 -15.10 10.74
C ARG A 96 4.32 -15.43 12.15
N GLN A 97 4.72 -14.62 13.14
CA GLN A 97 4.38 -14.84 14.53
C GLN A 97 2.86 -14.82 14.76
N ALA A 98 2.19 -13.74 14.31
CA ALA A 98 0.77 -13.56 14.54
C ALA A 98 -0.07 -14.66 13.87
N LEU A 99 0.25 -15.06 12.64
CA LEU A 99 -0.46 -16.13 11.94
C LEU A 99 -0.21 -17.49 12.59
N THR A 100 1.00 -17.77 13.06
CA THR A 100 1.31 -19.02 13.77
C THR A 100 0.50 -19.15 15.05
N GLU A 101 0.48 -18.09 15.87
CA GLU A 101 -0.31 -18.05 17.10
C GLU A 101 -1.82 -18.13 16.82
N TRP A 102 -2.29 -17.41 15.80
CA TRP A 102 -3.69 -17.43 15.38
C TRP A 102 -4.11 -18.83 14.89
N LEU A 103 -3.34 -19.47 14.01
CA LEU A 103 -3.60 -20.84 13.55
C LEU A 103 -3.67 -21.82 14.72
N LYS A 104 -2.73 -21.74 15.67
CA LYS A 104 -2.73 -22.56 16.88
C LYS A 104 -4.03 -22.38 17.68
N LYS A 105 -4.49 -21.13 17.87
CA LYS A 105 -5.76 -20.82 18.54
C LYS A 105 -6.98 -21.35 17.78
N GLN A 106 -6.91 -21.40 16.45
CA GLN A 106 -7.94 -22.00 15.60
C GLN A 106 -7.87 -23.55 15.57
N GLY A 107 -6.99 -24.19 16.35
CA GLY A 107 -6.82 -25.64 16.37
C GLY A 107 -6.09 -26.20 15.15
N HIS A 108 -5.28 -25.38 14.47
CA HIS A 108 -4.38 -25.78 13.39
C HIS A 108 -2.94 -25.79 13.91
N GLN A 109 -2.28 -26.94 13.88
CA GLN A 109 -0.85 -27.02 14.17
C GLN A 109 -0.05 -26.71 12.91
N VAL A 110 0.96 -25.87 13.04
CA VAL A 110 1.89 -25.55 11.96
C VAL A 110 2.87 -26.71 11.78
N LYS A 111 2.96 -27.23 10.56
CA LYS A 111 3.88 -28.28 10.13
C LYS A 111 5.20 -27.67 9.66
N GLU A 112 5.13 -26.65 8.80
CA GLU A 112 6.29 -26.02 8.19
C GLU A 112 6.03 -24.54 7.93
N ILE A 113 7.06 -23.71 8.07
CA ILE A 113 7.07 -22.32 7.63
C ILE A 113 8.30 -22.12 6.75
N VAL A 114 8.12 -21.66 5.52
CA VAL A 114 9.22 -21.34 4.61
C VAL A 114 9.19 -19.84 4.31
N LEU A 115 10.28 -19.14 4.67
CA LEU A 115 10.50 -17.76 4.26
C LEU A 115 11.13 -17.73 2.86
N GLU A 116 10.67 -16.82 2.03
CA GLU A 116 11.09 -16.71 0.63
C GLU A 116 11.91 -15.43 0.40
N GLY A 117 12.82 -15.50 -0.57
CA GLY A 117 13.75 -14.42 -0.90
C GLY A 117 15.19 -14.76 -0.53
N THR A 118 15.98 -13.75 -0.20
CA THR A 118 17.43 -13.88 0.13
C THR A 118 17.71 -13.74 1.62
N VAL A 119 16.75 -14.10 2.47
CA VAL A 119 16.52 -13.48 3.78
C VAL A 119 17.56 -13.71 4.87
N PRO A 120 18.43 -14.74 4.92
CA PRO A 120 19.52 -14.68 5.88
C PRO A 120 20.76 -13.94 5.33
N GLN A 121 20.78 -13.55 4.05
CA GLN A 121 21.92 -12.83 3.48
C GLN A 121 21.94 -11.38 3.95
N GLN A 122 23.12 -10.83 4.21
CA GLN A 122 23.26 -9.42 4.55
C GLN A 122 22.76 -8.53 3.38
N GLY A 123 21.77 -7.68 3.67
CA GLY A 123 21.04 -6.90 2.65
C GLY A 123 19.92 -7.68 1.96
N GLY A 124 19.65 -8.91 2.39
CA GLY A 124 18.60 -9.79 1.90
C GLY A 124 17.21 -9.25 2.18
N ILE A 125 16.24 -9.71 1.39
CA ILE A 125 14.86 -9.20 1.44
C ILE A 125 13.89 -10.36 1.43
N CYS A 126 12.94 -10.34 2.36
CA CYS A 126 11.83 -11.28 2.38
C CYS A 126 10.76 -10.87 1.38
N THR A 127 10.43 -11.80 0.48
CA THR A 127 9.51 -11.56 -0.63
C THR A 127 8.14 -12.19 -0.41
N GLY A 128 8.10 -13.25 0.39
CA GLY A 128 6.89 -13.96 0.78
C GLY A 128 7.20 -15.02 1.81
N MET A 129 6.19 -15.79 2.17
CA MET A 129 6.35 -17.01 2.96
C MET A 129 5.17 -17.96 2.74
N THR A 130 5.37 -19.22 3.09
CA THR A 130 4.32 -20.23 3.16
C THR A 130 4.24 -20.79 4.57
N ILE A 131 3.02 -21.11 5.01
CA ILE A 131 2.73 -21.78 6.28
C ILE A 131 1.86 -23.01 5.97
N GLU A 132 2.44 -24.20 6.11
CA GLU A 132 1.71 -25.46 6.01
C GLU A 132 1.21 -25.88 7.39
N THR A 133 -0.04 -26.34 7.46
CA THR A 133 -0.60 -26.94 8.67
C THR A 133 -0.69 -28.46 8.55
N THR A 134 -0.70 -29.17 9.68
CA THR A 134 -0.86 -30.64 9.70
C THR A 134 -2.18 -31.13 9.11
N LYS A 135 -3.19 -30.25 9.00
CA LYS A 135 -4.49 -30.51 8.38
C LYS A 135 -4.49 -30.29 6.85
N GLY A 136 -3.35 -29.95 6.25
CA GLY A 136 -3.20 -29.75 4.81
C GLY A 136 -3.69 -28.40 4.27
N LEU A 137 -3.99 -27.43 5.16
CA LEU A 137 -4.18 -26.02 4.81
C LEU A 137 -2.80 -25.38 4.61
N MET A 138 -2.65 -24.71 3.47
CA MET A 138 -1.52 -23.87 3.10
C MET A 138 -1.93 -22.39 3.12
N ILE A 139 -1.27 -21.57 3.94
CA ILE A 139 -1.38 -20.11 3.84
C ILE A 139 -0.14 -19.60 3.11
N ALA A 140 -0.34 -19.03 1.92
CA ALA A 140 0.70 -18.39 1.14
C ALA A 140 0.60 -16.87 1.29
N ILE A 141 1.71 -16.22 1.64
CA ILE A 141 1.78 -14.79 1.88
C ILE A 141 2.77 -14.18 0.89
N ALA A 142 2.31 -13.21 0.09
CA ALA A 142 3.19 -12.42 -0.77
C ALA A 142 3.39 -11.04 -0.18
N LEU A 143 4.64 -10.68 0.12
CA LEU A 143 4.98 -9.46 0.84
C LEU A 143 5.58 -8.39 -0.08
N ARG A 144 6.27 -8.81 -1.14
CA ARG A 144 6.89 -7.89 -2.10
C ARG A 144 6.70 -8.42 -3.51
N ASN A 145 6.91 -7.52 -4.46
CA ASN A 145 6.97 -7.89 -5.87
C ASN A 145 8.38 -8.38 -6.21
N ASP A 146 8.69 -9.64 -5.89
CA ASP A 146 9.94 -10.29 -6.29
C ASP A 146 9.90 -10.89 -7.69
N LEU A 147 8.68 -10.99 -8.23
CA LEU A 147 8.45 -11.28 -9.63
C LEU A 147 8.87 -10.05 -10.44
N ARG A 148 10.09 -10.13 -11.00
CA ARG A 148 10.53 -9.31 -12.15
C ARG A 148 9.37 -9.20 -13.14
N LYS A 149 9.30 -8.06 -13.86
CA LYS A 149 8.34 -7.57 -14.88
C LYS A 149 7.27 -8.52 -15.51
N ASP A 150 7.40 -9.84 -15.43
CA ASP A 150 6.49 -10.90 -15.89
C ASP A 150 5.56 -11.48 -14.80
N SER A 151 5.06 -10.65 -13.87
CA SER A 151 4.18 -11.08 -12.76
C SER A 151 2.92 -11.83 -13.22
N ASP A 152 2.47 -11.56 -14.45
CA ASP A 152 1.22 -12.11 -15.00
C ASP A 152 1.36 -13.57 -15.44
N ARG A 153 2.57 -14.06 -15.73
CA ARG A 153 2.81 -15.47 -16.12
C ARG A 153 3.28 -16.34 -14.96
N VAL A 154 4.12 -15.80 -14.07
CA VAL A 154 4.74 -16.59 -13.00
C VAL A 154 3.75 -16.89 -11.87
N TRP A 155 2.83 -15.98 -11.56
CA TRP A 155 1.89 -16.21 -10.47
C TRP A 155 0.85 -17.29 -10.75
N PRO A 156 0.14 -17.32 -11.90
CA PRO A 156 -0.81 -18.39 -12.17
C PRO A 156 -0.15 -19.77 -12.11
N GLN A 157 1.10 -19.89 -12.55
CA GLN A 157 1.88 -21.11 -12.43
C GLN A 157 2.15 -21.47 -10.97
N ARG A 158 2.59 -20.50 -10.16
CA ARG A 158 2.86 -20.71 -8.74
C ARG A 158 1.60 -21.11 -7.95
N ASP A 159 0.49 -20.40 -8.15
CA ASP A 159 -0.79 -20.77 -7.54
C ASP A 159 -1.26 -22.15 -8.00
N ALA A 160 -1.11 -22.49 -9.29
CA ALA A 160 -1.42 -23.82 -9.80
C ALA A 160 -0.51 -24.91 -9.23
N VAL A 161 0.77 -24.64 -8.95
CA VAL A 161 1.67 -25.58 -8.27
C VAL A 161 1.18 -25.82 -6.84
N LEU A 162 0.95 -24.75 -6.07
CA LEU A 162 0.50 -24.87 -4.68
C LEU A 162 -0.85 -25.60 -4.58
N ARG A 163 -1.80 -25.30 -5.46
CA ARG A 163 -3.13 -25.95 -5.47
C ARG A 163 -3.08 -27.40 -5.95
N ARG A 164 -2.05 -27.80 -6.71
CA ARG A 164 -1.84 -29.22 -7.08
C ARG A 164 -1.24 -30.03 -5.92
N SER A 165 -0.37 -29.41 -5.12
CA SER A 165 0.31 -30.10 -4.01
C SER A 165 -0.46 -30.03 -2.68
N HIS A 166 -1.37 -29.07 -2.50
CA HIS A 166 -2.07 -28.88 -1.24
C HIS A 166 -3.58 -28.92 -1.42
N LYS A 167 -4.27 -29.55 -0.45
CA LYS A 167 -5.73 -29.68 -0.42
C LYS A 167 -6.43 -28.33 -0.39
N ARG A 168 -5.81 -27.35 0.27
CA ARG A 168 -6.36 -26.00 0.41
C ARG A 168 -5.23 -24.97 0.41
N VAL A 169 -5.40 -23.90 -0.37
CA VAL A 169 -4.48 -22.77 -0.46
C VAL A 169 -5.24 -21.47 -0.26
N GLU A 170 -4.88 -20.75 0.80
CA GLU A 170 -5.35 -19.39 1.09
C GLU A 170 -4.21 -18.39 0.86
N TRP A 171 -4.52 -17.27 0.19
CA TRP A 171 -3.52 -16.26 -0.13
C TRP A 171 -3.75 -14.97 0.66
N LEU A 172 -2.66 -14.41 1.19
CA LEU A 172 -2.58 -13.08 1.76
C LEU A 172 -1.57 -12.22 0.98
N PHE A 173 -1.90 -10.96 0.74
CA PHE A 173 -1.04 -10.05 -0.02
C PHE A 173 -0.73 -8.77 0.76
N ALA A 174 0.54 -8.41 0.92
CA ALA A 174 0.89 -7.07 1.39
C ALA A 174 0.60 -6.04 0.28
N PRO A 175 -0.01 -4.89 0.57
CA PRO A 175 -0.05 -3.79 -0.39
C PRO A 175 1.37 -3.27 -0.70
N PRO A 176 1.69 -2.87 -1.95
CA PRO A 176 0.84 -2.77 -3.13
C PRO A 176 1.02 -3.95 -4.12
N VAL A 177 1.17 -5.19 -3.66
CA VAL A 177 1.42 -6.34 -4.54
C VAL A 177 0.34 -6.41 -5.65
N PRO A 178 0.72 -6.28 -6.95
CA PRO A 178 -0.24 -6.19 -8.07
C PRO A 178 -1.18 -7.40 -8.18
N MET A 179 -0.71 -8.55 -7.68
CA MET A 179 -1.40 -9.85 -7.61
C MET A 179 -2.79 -9.80 -6.99
N VAL A 180 -3.01 -8.84 -6.10
CA VAL A 180 -4.32 -8.58 -5.51
C VAL A 180 -5.39 -8.40 -6.60
N LYS A 181 -5.05 -7.75 -7.73
CA LYS A 181 -5.98 -7.56 -8.86
C LYS A 181 -6.36 -8.90 -9.50
N HIS A 182 -5.41 -9.80 -9.72
CA HIS A 182 -5.64 -11.13 -10.30
C HIS A 182 -6.52 -11.99 -9.42
N MET A 183 -6.22 -12.06 -8.13
CA MET A 183 -7.04 -12.83 -7.19
C MET A 183 -8.46 -12.26 -7.09
N THR A 184 -8.60 -10.93 -7.07
CA THR A 184 -9.90 -10.27 -7.06
C THR A 184 -10.72 -10.58 -8.32
N LYS A 185 -10.08 -10.62 -9.50
CA LYS A 185 -10.75 -11.01 -10.75
C LYS A 185 -11.22 -12.46 -10.74
N ARG A 186 -10.42 -13.37 -10.18
CA ARG A 186 -10.73 -14.81 -10.15
C ARG A 186 -11.78 -15.18 -9.11
N GLU A 187 -11.60 -14.74 -7.87
CA GLU A 187 -12.40 -15.16 -6.71
C GLU A 187 -13.48 -14.13 -6.34
N GLY A 188 -13.56 -13.00 -7.05
CA GLY A 188 -14.38 -11.84 -6.69
C GLY A 188 -13.84 -11.04 -5.50
N HIS A 189 -12.79 -11.53 -4.82
CA HIS A 189 -12.16 -10.89 -3.68
C HIS A 189 -10.69 -11.31 -3.53
N ALA A 190 -9.93 -10.57 -2.72
CA ALA A 190 -8.58 -10.93 -2.30
C ALA A 190 -8.37 -10.52 -0.84
N PHE A 191 -7.59 -11.30 -0.10
CA PHE A 191 -7.17 -10.94 1.25
C PHE A 191 -5.83 -10.22 1.22
N VAL A 192 -5.77 -9.08 1.87
CA VAL A 192 -4.52 -8.35 2.11
C VAL A 192 -4.10 -8.48 3.56
N VAL A 193 -2.81 -8.36 3.82
CA VAL A 193 -2.24 -8.36 5.17
C VAL A 193 -1.45 -7.08 5.40
N GLY A 194 -1.53 -6.54 6.60
CA GLY A 194 -0.81 -5.33 6.98
C GLY A 194 -0.49 -5.33 8.47
N CYS A 195 0.49 -4.51 8.86
CA CYS A 195 0.87 -4.30 10.25
C CYS A 195 0.57 -2.86 10.66
N GLU A 196 -0.06 -2.67 11.81
CA GLU A 196 -0.26 -1.38 12.45
C GLU A 196 0.52 -1.32 13.76
N SER A 197 1.05 -0.15 14.10
CA SER A 197 1.77 0.07 15.35
C SER A 197 0.96 0.93 16.30
N ASP A 198 0.84 0.46 17.54
CA ASP A 198 0.25 1.18 18.66
C ASP A 198 1.18 1.03 19.89
N GLY A 199 1.97 2.07 20.13
CA GLY A 199 3.04 2.08 21.11
C GLY A 199 4.04 0.94 20.93
N LEU A 200 4.13 0.05 21.93
CA LEU A 200 4.99 -1.14 21.90
C LEU A 200 4.41 -2.30 21.08
N ARG A 201 3.13 -2.21 20.68
CA ARG A 201 2.45 -3.29 19.98
C ARG A 201 2.53 -3.06 18.49
N ARG A 202 2.82 -4.12 17.75
CA ARG A 202 2.63 -4.15 16.30
C ARG A 202 1.64 -5.27 15.99
N THR A 203 0.44 -4.90 15.54
CA THR A 203 -0.68 -5.81 15.35
C THR A 203 -0.86 -6.11 13.87
N VAL A 204 -1.16 -7.37 13.56
CA VAL A 204 -1.43 -7.83 12.20
C VAL A 204 -2.92 -7.71 11.93
N ARG A 205 -3.25 -7.13 10.78
CA ARG A 205 -4.63 -6.96 10.31
C ARG A 205 -4.81 -7.65 8.97
N ILE A 206 -6.02 -8.15 8.74
CA ILE A 206 -6.42 -8.79 7.49
C ILE A 206 -7.48 -7.91 6.82
N GLY A 207 -7.18 -7.47 5.60
CA GLY A 207 -8.10 -6.68 4.78
C GLY A 207 -8.80 -7.56 3.76
N SER A 208 -10.09 -7.32 3.52
CA SER A 208 -10.83 -7.95 2.42
C SER A 208 -11.05 -6.92 1.32
N LYS A 209 -10.56 -7.22 0.10
CA LYS A 209 -10.66 -6.33 -1.06
C LYS A 209 -11.54 -6.95 -2.15
N SER A 210 -12.45 -6.17 -2.73
CA SER A 210 -13.16 -6.52 -3.97
C SER A 210 -13.27 -5.35 -4.93
N GLY A 211 -13.33 -5.65 -6.24
CA GLY A 211 -13.69 -4.72 -7.31
C GLY A 211 -13.17 -3.29 -7.18
N GLY A 212 -11.86 -3.05 -7.23
CA GLY A 212 -11.26 -1.70 -7.17
C GLY A 212 -11.38 -0.97 -5.83
N LYS A 213 -12.14 -1.48 -4.86
CA LYS A 213 -12.39 -0.83 -3.57
C LYS A 213 -11.18 -0.89 -2.64
N ILE A 214 -11.16 0.01 -1.66
CA ILE A 214 -10.21 0.01 -0.54
C ILE A 214 -10.44 -1.25 0.29
N PRO A 215 -9.39 -1.94 0.79
CA PRO A 215 -9.56 -3.08 1.68
C PRO A 215 -10.32 -2.72 2.96
N LEU A 216 -11.31 -3.55 3.32
CA LEU A 216 -11.98 -3.47 4.61
C LEU A 216 -11.18 -4.28 5.63
N TRP A 217 -10.53 -3.60 6.56
CA TRP A 217 -9.63 -4.20 7.56
C TRP A 217 -10.40 -4.78 8.75
N ALA A 218 -9.96 -5.95 9.21
CA ALA A 218 -10.38 -6.59 10.45
C ALA A 218 -9.14 -6.97 11.28
N ASN A 219 -9.30 -7.10 12.60
CA ASN A 219 -8.26 -7.66 13.43
C ASN A 219 -8.12 -9.16 13.13
N LEU A 220 -6.90 -9.68 13.21
CA LEU A 220 -6.65 -11.10 12.95
C LEU A 220 -7.44 -12.01 13.93
N GLU A 221 -7.65 -11.56 15.16
CA GLU A 221 -8.42 -12.29 16.18
C GLU A 221 -9.91 -12.45 15.84
N ASP A 222 -10.48 -11.54 15.04
CA ASP A 222 -11.86 -11.64 14.55
C ASP A 222 -11.98 -12.52 13.30
N CYS A 223 -10.85 -12.89 12.70
CA CYS A 223 -10.79 -13.78 11.55
C CYS A 223 -10.79 -15.23 12.00
N LYS A 224 -11.32 -16.12 11.17
CA LYS A 224 -11.34 -17.57 11.44
C LYS A 224 -11.12 -18.39 10.19
N ILE A 225 -10.77 -19.65 10.38
CA ILE A 225 -10.91 -20.66 9.34
C ILE A 225 -12.34 -21.20 9.43
N ASP A 226 -13.11 -21.10 8.33
CA ASP A 226 -14.48 -21.62 8.27
C ASP A 226 -14.51 -23.16 8.25
N GLU A 227 -15.71 -23.75 8.37
CA GLU A 227 -15.90 -25.21 8.33
C GLU A 227 -15.43 -25.84 7.01
N GLN A 228 -15.33 -25.05 5.94
CA GLN A 228 -14.82 -25.50 4.64
C GLN A 228 -13.29 -25.34 4.52
N GLY A 229 -12.63 -24.93 5.61
CA GLY A 229 -11.19 -24.75 5.69
C GLY A 229 -10.69 -23.47 5.02
N ARG A 230 -11.56 -22.47 4.80
CA ARG A 230 -11.20 -21.21 4.13
C ARG A 230 -11.01 -20.08 5.12
N LEU A 231 -10.18 -19.12 4.75
CA LEU A 231 -10.05 -17.89 5.52
C LEU A 231 -11.36 -17.09 5.42
N TRP A 232 -11.89 -16.74 6.58
CA TRP A 232 -13.05 -15.88 6.71
C TRP A 232 -12.68 -14.65 7.53
N THR A 233 -13.18 -13.49 7.08
CA THR A 233 -13.12 -12.23 7.83
C THR A 233 -14.54 -11.72 8.04
N PRO A 234 -14.82 -10.96 9.12
CA PRO A 234 -16.14 -10.35 9.34
C PRO A 234 -16.58 -9.45 8.18
N ARG A 235 -15.62 -8.79 7.52
CA ARG A 235 -15.86 -7.85 6.42
C ARG A 235 -16.03 -8.53 5.06
N LEU A 236 -15.75 -9.83 4.96
CA LEU A 236 -15.91 -10.60 3.72
C LEU A 236 -17.38 -10.69 3.28
N ALA A 237 -18.31 -10.75 4.23
CA ALA A 237 -19.75 -10.77 3.94
C ALA A 237 -20.23 -9.46 3.30
N GLU A 238 -19.67 -8.33 3.71
CA GLU A 238 -19.96 -7.01 3.10
C GLU A 238 -19.40 -6.92 1.69
N VAL A 239 -18.23 -7.52 1.46
CA VAL A 239 -17.56 -7.59 0.16
C VAL A 239 -18.29 -8.49 -0.84
N ARG A 240 -18.91 -9.59 -0.38
CA ARG A 240 -19.63 -10.57 -1.23
C ARG A 240 -21.07 -10.20 -1.57
N ARG A 241 -21.63 -9.11 -1.02
CA ARG A 241 -22.99 -8.68 -1.39
C ARG A 241 -23.01 -8.32 -2.88
N PRO A 242 -23.83 -8.99 -3.71
CA PRO A 242 -24.02 -8.59 -5.09
C PRO A 242 -24.46 -7.13 -5.11
N GLN A 243 -23.79 -6.30 -5.92
CA GLN A 243 -24.38 -5.04 -6.33
C GLN A 243 -25.55 -5.43 -7.25
N THR A 244 -26.75 -5.55 -6.68
CA THR A 244 -27.95 -5.28 -7.44
C THR A 244 -27.82 -3.84 -7.90
N HIS A 245 -27.29 -3.66 -9.12
CA HIS A 245 -27.61 -2.48 -9.90
C HIS A 245 -29.13 -2.53 -10.03
N GLU A 246 -29.79 -1.80 -9.13
CA GLU A 246 -31.16 -1.36 -9.28
C GLU A 246 -31.15 -0.51 -10.55
N ARG A 247 -31.26 -1.21 -11.68
CA ARG A 247 -31.63 -0.63 -12.95
C ARG A 247 -33.05 -0.16 -12.70
N VAL A 248 -33.17 1.04 -12.16
CA VAL A 248 -34.39 1.84 -12.23
C VAL A 248 -34.63 1.96 -13.73
N GLN A 249 -35.40 1.02 -14.27
CA GLN A 249 -36.09 1.23 -15.52
C GLN A 249 -36.93 2.49 -15.29
N PRO A 250 -36.85 3.51 -16.16
CA PRO A 250 -37.83 4.57 -16.12
C PRO A 250 -39.15 3.93 -16.49
N SER A 251 -39.98 3.66 -15.48
CA SER A 251 -41.39 3.33 -15.69
C SER A 251 -42.00 4.53 -16.41
N ALA A 252 -42.36 4.34 -17.67
CA ALA A 252 -43.17 5.30 -18.42
C ALA A 252 -44.45 5.56 -17.61
N GLN A 253 -44.60 6.77 -17.07
CA GLN A 253 -45.86 7.18 -16.49
C GLN A 253 -46.84 7.50 -17.63
N PRO A 254 -48.07 6.95 -17.59
CA PRO A 254 -49.13 7.42 -18.47
C PRO A 254 -49.55 8.82 -18.03
N ALA A 255 -49.73 9.71 -19.01
CA ALA A 255 -50.30 11.02 -18.83
C ALA A 255 -51.72 10.90 -18.25
N GLN A 256 -51.99 11.53 -17.11
CA GLN A 256 -53.35 11.85 -16.69
C GLN A 256 -53.44 13.23 -16.03
N ASP A 257 -54.58 13.85 -16.32
CA ASP A 257 -55.00 15.23 -16.22
C ASP A 257 -54.91 15.90 -14.84
N ARG A 258 -54.64 17.21 -14.91
CA ARG A 258 -54.90 18.19 -13.84
C ARG A 258 -56.39 18.33 -13.57
N PRO A 259 -56.76 18.68 -12.32
CA PRO A 259 -57.45 19.97 -12.15
C PRO A 259 -56.86 20.82 -11.02
N ALA A 260 -57.48 21.99 -10.83
CA ALA A 260 -56.87 23.26 -10.45
C ALA A 260 -56.97 23.63 -8.96
N VAL A 261 -55.97 24.43 -8.56
CA VAL A 261 -56.00 25.55 -7.58
C VAL A 261 -56.16 25.26 -6.08
N ALA A 262 -55.08 25.51 -5.33
CA ALA A 262 -55.09 26.36 -4.14
C ALA A 262 -53.68 26.95 -3.92
N GLU A 263 -53.63 28.24 -3.59
CA GLU A 263 -52.45 29.13 -3.51
C GLU A 263 -51.38 28.66 -2.50
N PRO A 264 -50.07 28.82 -2.80
CA PRO A 264 -49.02 28.73 -1.81
C PRO A 264 -48.76 30.10 -1.16
N ARG A 265 -48.98 30.13 0.16
CA ARG A 265 -48.52 31.17 1.08
C ARG A 265 -47.00 31.30 0.99
N GLU A 266 -46.51 32.50 0.66
CA GLU A 266 -45.08 32.85 0.66
C GLU A 266 -44.49 32.65 2.06
N LEU A 267 -43.50 31.76 2.16
CA LEU A 267 -42.54 31.71 3.25
C LEU A 267 -41.24 32.36 2.75
N PRO A 268 -40.54 33.17 3.56
CA PRO A 268 -39.28 33.78 3.17
C PRO A 268 -38.25 32.70 2.81
N GLN A 269 -37.74 32.73 1.59
CA GLN A 269 -36.57 31.97 1.19
C GLN A 269 -35.34 32.64 1.81
N GLU A 270 -34.84 32.09 2.91
CA GLU A 270 -33.46 32.33 3.31
C GLU A 270 -32.53 31.69 2.27
N PRO A 271 -31.43 32.36 1.87
CA PRO A 271 -30.48 31.79 0.93
C PRO A 271 -29.82 30.57 1.57
N VAL A 272 -30.16 29.39 1.07
CA VAL A 272 -29.43 28.15 1.33
C VAL A 272 -28.04 28.33 0.71
N HIS A 273 -27.07 28.72 1.53
CA HIS A 273 -25.68 28.60 1.16
C HIS A 273 -25.33 27.12 1.04
N ASP A 274 -25.04 26.67 -0.18
CA ASP A 274 -24.47 25.35 -0.45
C ASP A 274 -23.20 25.15 0.39
N GLU A 275 -23.31 24.32 1.43
CA GLU A 275 -22.18 23.92 2.25
C GLU A 275 -21.26 22.96 1.47
N VAL A 276 -20.03 23.42 1.27
CA VAL A 276 -18.90 22.70 0.68
C VAL A 276 -18.57 21.43 1.47
N PRO A 277 -18.55 20.23 0.86
CA PRO A 277 -18.12 19.01 1.55
C PRO A 277 -16.62 19.06 1.89
N ALA A 278 -16.32 18.76 3.15
CA ALA A 278 -14.96 18.65 3.68
C ALA A 278 -14.18 17.48 3.04
N GLY A 279 -12.87 17.71 2.83
CA GLY A 279 -11.98 16.88 2.01
C GLY A 279 -11.97 15.38 2.32
N PHE A 280 -11.80 14.59 1.27
CA PHE A 280 -11.72 13.12 1.33
C PHE A 280 -10.26 12.67 1.39
N PRO A 281 -9.88 11.71 2.27
CA PRO A 281 -8.58 11.08 2.21
C PRO A 281 -8.54 10.09 1.02
N LEU A 282 -7.90 10.50 -0.08
CA LEU A 282 -7.61 9.62 -1.22
C LEU A 282 -6.30 8.87 -0.99
N SER A 283 -6.25 7.61 -1.43
CA SER A 283 -5.01 6.83 -1.50
C SER A 283 -4.14 7.41 -2.64
N VAL A 284 -3.18 8.23 -2.25
CA VAL A 284 -2.42 9.17 -3.08
C VAL A 284 -1.54 8.53 -4.16
N ASN A 285 -1.26 7.23 -4.04
CA ASN A 285 -0.41 6.47 -4.95
C ASN A 285 -1.03 6.24 -6.36
N LEU A 286 -2.21 6.83 -6.64
CA LEU A 286 -2.97 6.64 -7.89
C LEU A 286 -3.29 7.97 -8.59
N LEU A 287 -2.72 9.08 -8.11
CA LEU A 287 -2.87 10.40 -8.73
C LEU A 287 -1.64 10.67 -9.61
N THR A 288 -1.87 10.80 -10.91
CA THR A 288 -0.88 11.30 -11.86
C THR A 288 -1.17 12.77 -12.13
N VAL A 289 -0.16 13.61 -11.95
CA VAL A 289 -0.23 15.05 -12.09
C VAL A 289 0.63 15.46 -13.28
N VAL A 290 0.08 16.21 -14.22
CA VAL A 290 0.85 16.83 -15.32
C VAL A 290 0.94 18.33 -15.06
N PRO A 291 2.07 18.85 -14.56
CA PRO A 291 2.23 20.28 -14.28
C PRO A 291 2.11 21.09 -15.57
N ARG A 292 1.35 22.18 -15.55
CA ARG A 292 1.23 23.20 -16.61
C ARG A 292 1.78 24.53 -16.10
N ALA A 293 2.44 25.27 -16.98
CA ALA A 293 2.94 26.61 -16.69
C ALA A 293 2.06 27.67 -17.37
N VAL A 294 1.76 28.73 -16.64
CA VAL A 294 1.18 29.98 -17.16
C VAL A 294 2.10 31.10 -16.67
N ASP A 295 2.58 31.96 -17.57
CA ASP A 295 3.49 33.08 -17.27
C ASP A 295 4.76 32.68 -16.49
N GLY A 296 5.34 31.52 -16.82
CA GLY A 296 6.58 31.03 -16.20
C GLY A 296 6.44 30.55 -14.75
N ARG A 297 5.21 30.44 -14.22
CA ARG A 297 4.91 29.86 -12.91
C ARG A 297 4.05 28.61 -13.08
N ILE A 298 4.35 27.56 -12.30
CA ILE A 298 3.55 26.34 -12.27
C ILE A 298 2.30 26.62 -11.45
N VAL A 299 1.13 26.72 -12.09
CA VAL A 299 -0.12 27.11 -11.40
C VAL A 299 -1.21 26.03 -11.50
N GLU A 300 -1.16 25.18 -12.53
CA GLU A 300 -2.24 24.24 -12.84
C GLU A 300 -1.69 22.85 -13.13
N ALA A 301 -2.44 21.80 -12.82
CA ALA A 301 -2.06 20.48 -13.25
C ALA A 301 -3.26 19.62 -13.65
N GLU A 302 -3.11 18.90 -14.76
CA GLU A 302 -4.08 17.89 -15.15
C GLU A 302 -3.91 16.68 -14.23
N VAL A 303 -4.99 16.33 -13.53
CA VAL A 303 -4.99 15.17 -12.62
C VAL A 303 -5.72 14.02 -13.28
N ARG A 304 -4.96 12.98 -13.61
CA ARG A 304 -5.50 11.71 -14.09
C ARG A 304 -5.63 10.76 -12.91
N SER A 305 -6.83 10.26 -12.70
CA SER A 305 -7.16 9.28 -11.67
C SER A 305 -7.95 8.14 -12.28
N GLU A 306 -7.51 6.91 -12.04
CA GLU A 306 -8.22 5.70 -12.48
C GLU A 306 -9.46 5.39 -11.62
N ILE A 307 -9.64 6.09 -10.50
CA ILE A 307 -10.67 5.80 -9.48
C ILE A 307 -11.77 6.88 -9.45
N VAL A 308 -11.44 8.14 -9.71
CA VAL A 308 -12.38 9.27 -9.63
C VAL A 308 -12.12 10.20 -10.82
N LYS A 309 -13.12 10.43 -11.68
CA LYS A 309 -13.06 11.53 -12.66
C LYS A 309 -13.19 12.85 -11.89
N LEU A 310 -12.08 13.54 -11.68
CA LEU A 310 -12.12 14.93 -11.21
C LEU A 310 -12.49 15.81 -12.42
N PRO A 311 -13.33 16.85 -12.25
CA PRO A 311 -13.57 17.81 -13.31
C PRO A 311 -12.23 18.50 -13.64
N ALA A 312 -11.81 18.39 -14.90
CA ALA A 312 -10.47 18.77 -15.35
C ALA A 312 -10.23 20.29 -15.40
N GLU A 313 -11.27 21.10 -15.19
CA GLU A 313 -11.23 22.52 -15.51
C GLU A 313 -10.47 23.37 -14.50
N ASN A 314 -10.34 22.96 -13.23
CA ASN A 314 -9.62 23.76 -12.22
C ASN A 314 -9.01 22.89 -11.12
N VAL A 315 -7.89 22.21 -11.42
CA VAL A 315 -7.10 21.53 -10.38
C VAL A 315 -5.74 22.21 -10.21
N ARG A 316 -5.51 22.75 -9.01
CA ARG A 316 -4.25 23.35 -8.58
C ARG A 316 -3.48 22.38 -7.72
N VAL A 317 -2.17 22.29 -7.92
CA VAL A 317 -1.29 21.50 -7.05
C VAL A 317 -0.39 22.46 -6.29
N ARG A 318 -0.51 22.43 -4.97
CA ARG A 318 0.37 23.19 -4.07
C ARG A 318 1.41 22.25 -3.46
N LEU A 319 2.66 22.60 -3.67
CA LEU A 319 3.81 21.90 -3.08
C LEU A 319 4.31 22.71 -1.90
N ALA A 320 4.71 22.02 -0.83
CA ALA A 320 5.23 22.67 0.37
C ALA A 320 6.55 23.43 0.10
N GLU A 321 7.35 22.94 -0.86
CA GLU A 321 8.58 23.54 -1.36
C GLU A 321 8.63 23.35 -2.90
N PRO A 322 9.12 24.33 -3.69
CA PRO A 322 9.27 24.14 -5.13
C PRO A 322 10.36 23.10 -5.40
N PRO A 323 10.06 21.98 -6.10
CA PRO A 323 11.08 21.01 -6.48
C PRO A 323 12.04 21.66 -7.47
N VAL A 324 13.34 21.44 -7.29
CA VAL A 324 14.40 21.96 -8.19
C VAL A 324 14.28 21.36 -9.60
N ASP A 325 13.63 20.18 -9.73
CA ASP A 325 13.57 19.40 -10.98
C ASP A 325 12.13 19.11 -11.47
N LEU A 326 11.17 20.02 -11.27
CA LEU A 326 9.81 19.79 -11.77
C LEU A 326 9.73 20.01 -13.30
N SER A 327 9.55 18.93 -14.05
CA SER A 327 9.39 19.00 -15.51
C SER A 327 7.94 19.34 -15.89
N VAL A 328 7.70 20.55 -16.39
CA VAL A 328 6.39 20.95 -16.94
C VAL A 328 6.03 20.06 -18.14
N GLY A 329 4.77 19.65 -18.23
CA GLY A 329 4.25 18.81 -19.31
C GLY A 329 4.54 17.30 -19.18
N ARG A 330 5.33 16.87 -18.19
CA ARG A 330 5.59 15.43 -17.93
C ARG A 330 4.74 14.91 -16.76
N PRO A 331 4.23 13.66 -16.82
CA PRO A 331 3.49 13.08 -15.71
C PRO A 331 4.40 12.88 -14.49
N HIS A 332 3.86 13.17 -13.31
CA HIS A 332 4.49 12.93 -12.02
C HIS A 332 3.53 12.21 -11.09
N HIS A 333 4.06 11.36 -10.22
CA HIS A 333 3.34 10.74 -9.11
C HIS A 333 3.35 11.65 -7.89
N VAL A 334 2.21 11.73 -7.20
CA VAL A 334 2.13 12.36 -5.88
C VAL A 334 2.78 11.44 -4.83
N VAL A 335 3.78 11.95 -4.11
CA VAL A 335 4.50 11.20 -3.07
C VAL A 335 4.09 11.71 -1.68
N GLY A 336 3.74 10.77 -0.79
CA GLY A 336 3.33 11.05 0.58
C GLY A 336 1.83 11.34 0.72
N PRO A 337 1.34 11.65 1.94
CA PRO A 337 -0.05 12.03 2.13
C PRO A 337 -0.33 13.33 1.38
N ALA A 338 -1.36 13.36 0.52
CA ALA A 338 -1.85 14.61 -0.04
C ALA A 338 -3.26 14.91 0.48
N LEU A 339 -3.47 16.15 0.87
CA LEU A 339 -4.78 16.67 1.22
C LEU A 339 -5.40 17.26 -0.04
N ILE A 340 -6.65 16.89 -0.35
CA ILE A 340 -7.40 17.58 -1.41
C ILE A 340 -8.42 18.49 -0.73
N THR A 341 -8.32 19.78 -1.00
CA THR A 341 -9.31 20.78 -0.60
C THR A 341 -10.10 21.22 -1.82
N MET A 342 -11.39 21.45 -1.65
CA MET A 342 -12.23 22.05 -2.67
C MET A 342 -12.60 23.45 -2.19
N GLU A 343 -12.41 24.45 -3.04
CA GLU A 343 -12.77 25.84 -2.78
C GLU A 343 -13.74 26.30 -3.87
N SER A 344 -14.91 26.79 -3.46
CA SER A 344 -15.81 27.58 -4.32
C SER A 344 -15.60 29.05 -4.00
N SER A 345 -15.35 29.86 -5.04
CA SER A 345 -15.34 31.32 -4.89
C SER A 345 -16.76 31.86 -5.03
N PRO A 346 -17.24 32.77 -4.16
CA PRO A 346 -18.54 33.40 -4.33
C PRO A 346 -18.64 34.07 -5.71
N GLY A 347 -19.60 33.66 -6.54
CA GLY A 347 -19.80 34.18 -7.89
C GLY A 347 -19.13 33.41 -9.02
N GLN A 348 -18.38 32.34 -8.74
CA GLN A 348 -17.87 31.43 -9.77
C GLN A 348 -18.63 30.09 -9.77
N THR A 349 -19.09 29.65 -10.94
CA THR A 349 -19.72 28.34 -11.13
C THR A 349 -18.69 27.19 -11.14
N ALA A 350 -17.41 27.51 -11.34
CA ALA A 350 -16.35 26.53 -11.44
C ALA A 350 -15.70 26.26 -10.06
N MET A 351 -15.69 25.00 -9.65
CA MET A 351 -15.07 24.52 -8.40
C MET A 351 -13.56 24.41 -8.58
N THR A 352 -12.77 25.00 -7.67
CA THR A 352 -11.31 24.85 -7.67
C THR A 352 -10.89 23.75 -6.70
N TRP A 353 -10.25 22.71 -7.22
CA TRP A 353 -9.68 21.63 -6.43
C TRP A 353 -8.20 21.91 -6.18
N THR A 354 -7.76 21.89 -4.93
CA THR A 354 -6.36 22.07 -4.57
C THR A 354 -5.80 20.80 -3.93
N ILE A 355 -4.77 20.23 -4.55
CA ILE A 355 -4.02 19.09 -4.00
C ILE A 355 -2.78 19.63 -3.28
N HIS A 356 -2.74 19.47 -1.97
CA HIS A 356 -1.58 19.78 -1.14
C HIS A 356 -0.71 18.54 -1.05
N ALA A 357 0.30 18.45 -1.91
CA ALA A 357 1.20 17.31 -2.00
C ALA A 357 2.54 17.60 -1.31
N GLN A 358 3.13 16.57 -0.68
CA GLN A 358 4.44 16.69 -0.06
C GLN A 358 5.56 16.78 -1.12
N ALA A 359 5.46 15.98 -2.18
CA ALA A 359 6.36 16.02 -3.32
C ALA A 359 5.69 15.44 -4.57
N LEU A 360 6.27 15.76 -5.73
CA LEU A 360 6.00 15.10 -7.01
C LEU A 360 7.25 14.33 -7.44
N GLN A 361 7.09 13.09 -7.90
CA GLN A 361 8.18 12.28 -8.44
C GLN A 361 7.95 12.04 -9.93
N PRO A 362 8.96 12.22 -10.80
CA PRO A 362 8.82 11.96 -12.23
C PRO A 362 8.28 10.56 -12.50
N PHE A 363 7.27 10.47 -13.36
CA PHE A 363 6.75 9.21 -13.85
C PHE A 363 7.73 8.72 -14.94
N LEU A 364 8.57 7.73 -14.61
CA LEU A 364 9.48 7.10 -15.57
C LEU A 364 8.69 6.17 -16.49
N LEU A 365 8.15 6.70 -17.59
CA LEU A 365 7.75 5.88 -18.74
C LEU A 365 9.02 5.49 -19.50
N ASP A 366 9.12 4.22 -19.93
CA ASP A 366 9.96 3.88 -21.09
C ASP A 366 9.54 4.83 -22.23
N GLU A 367 10.49 5.46 -22.91
CA GLU A 367 10.20 6.45 -23.94
C GLU A 367 9.20 5.90 -24.96
N PRO A 368 8.13 6.63 -25.32
CA PRO A 368 7.28 6.23 -26.42
C PRO A 368 8.11 6.28 -27.71
N GLU A 369 7.92 5.27 -28.57
CA GLU A 369 8.42 5.27 -29.94
C GLU A 369 8.14 6.62 -30.59
N ALA A 370 9.20 7.30 -31.02
CA ALA A 370 9.09 8.51 -31.81
C ALA A 370 8.41 8.16 -33.14
N THR A 371 7.15 8.56 -33.28
CA THR A 371 6.51 8.72 -34.58
C THR A 371 7.32 9.73 -35.38
N GLY A 372 7.82 9.29 -36.53
CA GLY A 372 8.74 10.03 -37.36
C GLY A 372 8.16 11.35 -37.88
N GLU A 373 8.95 12.40 -37.71
CA GLU A 373 9.13 13.46 -38.71
C GLU A 373 10.58 13.92 -38.58
N SER A 374 11.28 13.89 -39.72
CA SER A 374 12.71 14.13 -39.86
C SER A 374 13.01 15.62 -39.94
N PRO A 375 13.91 16.19 -39.12
CA PRO A 375 14.64 17.39 -39.48
C PRO A 375 16.06 17.01 -39.94
N ALA A 376 16.43 17.60 -41.07
CA ALA A 376 17.67 17.39 -41.77
C ALA A 376 18.93 17.59 -40.92
N ALA A 377 19.89 16.69 -41.18
CA ALA A 377 21.34 16.81 -41.11
C ALA A 377 21.94 17.99 -40.31
N VAL A 378 22.54 17.65 -39.17
CA VAL A 378 23.83 18.22 -38.76
C VAL A 378 24.75 17.05 -38.39
N ALA A 379 25.66 16.74 -39.30
CA ALA A 379 26.83 15.93 -39.03
C ALA A 379 27.81 16.73 -38.15
N ASP A 380 28.36 16.15 -37.08
CA ASP A 380 29.73 15.60 -37.12
C ASP A 380 30.21 14.98 -35.77
N THR A 381 30.99 13.90 -35.91
CA THR A 381 31.98 13.28 -34.99
C THR A 381 31.58 12.64 -33.63
N SER A 382 31.50 11.31 -33.58
CA SER A 382 32.64 10.44 -33.21
C SER A 382 32.19 8.97 -33.12
N GLY A 383 32.56 8.18 -34.13
CA GLY A 383 32.29 6.75 -34.21
C GLY A 383 33.15 5.97 -33.21
N ALA A 384 32.63 5.76 -32.01
CA ALA A 384 33.12 4.69 -31.15
C ALA A 384 32.35 3.42 -31.52
N GLU A 385 33.05 2.40 -32.04
CA GLU A 385 32.42 1.09 -32.23
C GLU A 385 31.80 0.63 -30.91
N PRO A 386 30.53 0.16 -30.92
CA PRO A 386 29.89 -0.33 -29.72
C PRO A 386 30.70 -1.49 -29.15
N SER A 387 30.98 -1.44 -27.84
CA SER A 387 31.74 -2.49 -27.16
C SER A 387 31.19 -3.87 -27.51
N VAL A 388 32.08 -4.87 -27.59
CA VAL A 388 31.74 -6.27 -27.90
C VAL A 388 30.57 -6.78 -27.04
N TRP A 389 30.50 -6.36 -25.77
CA TRP A 389 29.41 -6.70 -24.88
C TRP A 389 28.06 -6.09 -25.28
N LEU A 390 28.05 -4.84 -25.73
CA LEU A 390 26.83 -4.18 -26.18
C LEU A 390 26.27 -4.87 -27.43
N ARG A 391 27.15 -5.30 -28.35
CA ARG A 391 26.78 -6.14 -29.51
C ARG A 391 26.21 -7.50 -29.05
N MET A 392 26.85 -8.16 -28.09
CA MET A 392 26.35 -9.40 -27.49
C MET A 392 24.97 -9.21 -26.84
N GLU A 393 24.73 -8.11 -26.13
CA GLU A 393 23.42 -7.85 -25.50
C GLU A 393 22.30 -7.63 -26.52
N ALA A 394 22.60 -6.99 -27.65
CA ALA A 394 21.66 -6.84 -28.75
C ALA A 394 21.29 -8.22 -29.33
N ILE A 395 22.29 -9.05 -29.65
CA ILE A 395 22.08 -10.41 -30.18
C ILE A 395 21.27 -11.26 -29.19
N LEU A 396 21.58 -11.23 -27.89
CA LEU A 396 20.82 -12.01 -26.88
C LEU A 396 19.37 -11.55 -26.74
N ARG A 397 19.08 -10.26 -26.97
CA ARG A 397 17.72 -9.72 -26.96
C ARG A 397 16.93 -10.19 -28.17
N ASP A 398 17.51 -10.11 -29.36
CA ASP A 398 16.85 -10.54 -30.60
C ASP A 398 16.71 -12.06 -30.66
N LEU A 399 17.67 -12.79 -30.11
CA LEU A 399 17.58 -14.25 -29.97
C LEU A 399 16.42 -14.66 -29.07
N SER A 400 16.09 -13.88 -28.04
CA SER A 400 14.89 -14.12 -27.22
C SER A 400 13.62 -13.89 -28.04
N ARG A 401 13.55 -12.81 -28.82
CA ARG A 401 12.38 -12.48 -29.67
C ARG A 401 12.15 -13.55 -30.73
N ALA A 402 13.20 -13.97 -31.45
CA ALA A 402 13.12 -15.02 -32.47
C ALA A 402 12.66 -16.36 -31.89
N ARG A 403 13.10 -16.72 -30.69
CA ARG A 403 12.61 -17.92 -29.99
C ARG A 403 11.15 -17.81 -29.57
N ASP A 404 10.69 -16.64 -29.19
CA ASP A 404 9.30 -16.41 -28.76
C ASP A 404 8.32 -16.38 -29.92
N SER A 405 8.76 -15.94 -31.11
CA SER A 405 7.99 -16.03 -32.35
C SER A 405 8.06 -17.41 -33.02
N GLY A 406 8.96 -18.29 -32.57
CA GLY A 406 9.19 -19.59 -33.21
C GLY A 406 10.00 -19.52 -34.51
N ASP A 407 10.67 -18.39 -34.79
CA ASP A 407 11.52 -18.20 -35.96
C ASP A 407 12.87 -18.90 -35.77
N THR A 408 12.95 -20.13 -36.29
CA THR A 408 14.11 -21.00 -36.15
C THR A 408 15.31 -20.54 -36.97
N GLU A 409 15.08 -19.91 -38.13
CA GLU A 409 16.13 -19.47 -39.04
C GLU A 409 16.86 -18.25 -38.46
N THR A 410 16.10 -17.23 -38.03
CA THR A 410 16.66 -16.05 -37.36
C THR A 410 17.35 -16.45 -36.05
N SER A 411 16.77 -17.40 -35.31
CA SER A 411 17.40 -17.92 -34.10
C SER A 411 18.77 -18.55 -34.40
N ALA A 412 18.86 -19.42 -35.42
CA ALA A 412 20.11 -20.08 -35.80
C ALA A 412 21.20 -19.08 -36.22
N ARG A 413 20.84 -18.06 -37.01
CA ARG A 413 21.78 -16.99 -37.41
C ARG A 413 22.33 -16.23 -36.20
N LEU A 414 21.45 -15.83 -35.27
CA LEU A 414 21.84 -15.09 -34.07
C LEU A 414 22.67 -15.93 -33.08
N TYR A 415 22.47 -17.24 -33.04
CA TYR A 415 23.36 -18.13 -32.28
C TYR A 415 24.78 -18.14 -32.85
N ALA A 416 24.93 -18.27 -34.17
CA ALA A 416 26.24 -18.25 -34.82
C ALA A 416 26.97 -16.91 -34.59
N GLU A 417 26.22 -15.80 -34.67
CA GLU A 417 26.75 -14.47 -34.38
C GLU A 417 27.19 -14.34 -32.91
N ALA A 418 26.39 -14.83 -31.95
CA ALA A 418 26.75 -14.85 -30.54
C ALA A 418 28.01 -15.72 -30.27
N GLU A 419 28.13 -16.87 -30.92
CA GLU A 419 29.32 -17.73 -30.78
C GLU A 419 30.59 -17.03 -31.28
N SER A 420 30.51 -16.26 -32.37
CA SER A 420 31.64 -15.48 -32.88
C SER A 420 32.15 -14.41 -31.91
N LEU A 421 31.28 -13.85 -31.06
CA LEU A 421 31.65 -12.82 -30.09
C LEU A 421 32.16 -13.41 -28.76
N MET A 422 31.90 -14.68 -28.47
CA MET A 422 32.28 -15.30 -27.18
C MET A 422 33.76 -15.21 -26.81
N PRO A 423 34.73 -15.42 -27.73
CA PRO A 423 36.16 -15.34 -27.40
C PRO A 423 36.62 -13.95 -26.94
N HIS A 424 35.86 -12.91 -27.30
CA HIS A 424 36.19 -11.51 -27.02
C HIS A 424 35.51 -10.98 -25.74
N LEU A 425 34.81 -11.84 -25.00
CA LEU A 425 34.15 -11.49 -23.75
C LEU A 425 35.05 -11.75 -22.54
N THR A 426 34.92 -10.91 -21.51
CA THR A 426 35.49 -11.22 -20.20
C THR A 426 34.84 -12.48 -19.61
N GLU A 427 35.50 -13.17 -18.68
CA GLU A 427 34.99 -14.40 -18.07
C GLU A 427 33.59 -14.23 -17.45
N ARG A 428 33.34 -13.08 -16.80
CA ARG A 428 32.03 -12.73 -16.23
C ARG A 428 30.96 -12.59 -17.31
N GLN A 429 31.29 -11.91 -18.40
CA GLN A 429 30.38 -11.71 -19.55
C GLN A 429 30.11 -13.03 -20.29
N LEU A 430 31.13 -13.86 -20.47
CA LEU A 430 31.01 -15.19 -21.08
C LEU A 430 30.07 -16.10 -20.26
N LYS A 431 30.20 -16.10 -18.93
CA LYS A 431 29.31 -16.84 -18.02
C LYS A 431 27.86 -16.35 -18.12
N GLN A 432 27.65 -15.04 -18.24
CA GLN A 432 26.33 -14.44 -18.41
C GLN A 432 25.72 -14.77 -19.78
N ALA A 433 26.49 -14.69 -20.86
CA ALA A 433 26.04 -15.03 -22.21
C ALA A 433 25.65 -16.52 -22.31
N ARG A 434 26.51 -17.44 -21.84
CA ARG A 434 26.24 -18.89 -21.83
C ARG A 434 24.95 -19.24 -21.09
N ARG A 435 24.69 -18.64 -19.93
CA ARG A 435 23.47 -18.87 -19.15
C ARG A 435 22.20 -18.45 -19.89
N ARG A 436 22.24 -17.35 -20.66
CA ARG A 436 21.08 -16.88 -21.44
C ARG A 436 20.87 -17.69 -22.73
N ILE A 437 21.95 -18.20 -23.30
CA ILE A 437 21.93 -19.08 -24.48
C ILE A 437 21.36 -20.46 -24.11
N SER A 438 21.74 -21.03 -22.97
CA SER A 438 21.37 -22.41 -22.56
C SER A 438 19.97 -22.57 -21.95
N GLY A 439 19.36 -21.50 -21.45
CA GLY A 439 18.14 -21.52 -20.61
C GLY A 439 16.83 -22.06 -21.22
N ARG A 440 16.84 -22.77 -22.36
CA ARG A 440 15.63 -23.37 -22.96
C ARG A 440 15.83 -24.75 -23.61
N ARG A 441 17.06 -25.28 -23.68
CA ARG A 441 17.34 -26.62 -24.27
C ARG A 441 16.73 -27.76 -23.45
N GLU A 442 16.48 -27.56 -22.16
CA GLU A 442 15.84 -28.55 -21.27
C GLU A 442 14.30 -28.55 -21.34
N ALA A 443 13.67 -27.47 -21.82
CA ALA A 443 12.20 -27.35 -21.84
C ALA A 443 11.54 -28.08 -23.02
N VAL A 444 12.27 -28.34 -24.11
CA VAL A 444 11.72 -28.97 -25.33
C VAL A 444 11.74 -30.50 -25.26
N ARG A 445 12.60 -31.11 -24.42
CA ARG A 445 12.62 -32.56 -24.21
C ARG A 445 11.49 -33.10 -23.31
N ALA A 446 10.81 -32.25 -22.56
CA ALA A 446 9.81 -32.66 -21.57
C ALA A 446 8.35 -32.65 -22.08
N ALA A 447 8.11 -32.32 -23.36
CA ALA A 447 6.77 -32.07 -23.89
C ALA A 447 6.37 -33.05 -25.01
N THR A 448 6.35 -34.35 -24.72
CA THR A 448 5.65 -35.35 -25.55
C THR A 448 4.58 -36.04 -24.70
N PRO A 449 3.26 -35.81 -24.94
CA PRO A 449 2.21 -36.38 -24.10
C PRO A 449 1.62 -37.68 -24.68
N VAL A 450 1.45 -38.69 -23.83
CA VAL A 450 0.60 -39.87 -24.06
C VAL A 450 -0.80 -39.59 -23.48
N SER A 451 -1.83 -39.77 -24.30
CA SER A 451 -3.25 -39.53 -24.00
C SER A 451 -3.91 -40.68 -23.22
N ALA A 452 -4.82 -40.36 -22.28
CA ALA A 452 -5.95 -41.23 -21.94
C ALA A 452 -7.13 -40.48 -21.27
N LYS A 453 -8.34 -40.81 -21.74
CA LYS A 453 -9.68 -40.29 -21.42
C LYS A 453 -10.27 -40.84 -20.10
N LYS A 454 -11.14 -40.08 -19.42
CA LYS A 454 -12.58 -40.41 -19.15
C LYS A 454 -13.25 -39.46 -18.13
N THR A 455 -14.55 -39.24 -18.35
CA THR A 455 -15.62 -38.63 -17.52
C THR A 455 -16.81 -39.62 -17.50
N PRO A 456 -18.01 -39.36 -16.90
CA PRO A 456 -18.48 -38.54 -15.74
C PRO A 456 -19.56 -39.26 -14.85
N LYS A 457 -20.11 -38.60 -13.79
CA LYS A 457 -21.59 -38.37 -13.53
C LYS A 457 -21.98 -37.98 -12.07
N GLY A 458 -22.76 -36.89 -11.92
CA GLY A 458 -24.16 -36.87 -11.40
C GLY A 458 -24.55 -36.77 -9.90
N LYS A 459 -24.89 -35.54 -9.43
CA LYS A 459 -26.01 -34.97 -8.58
C LYS A 459 -27.00 -35.89 -7.76
N PRO A 460 -27.82 -35.41 -6.76
CA PRO A 460 -28.45 -34.06 -6.60
C PRO A 460 -28.59 -33.50 -5.15
N ARG A 461 -29.54 -32.55 -4.98
CA ARG A 461 -29.62 -31.35 -4.10
C ARG A 461 -30.87 -31.44 -3.19
N VAL A 462 -30.81 -30.93 -1.95
CA VAL A 462 -31.99 -30.75 -1.06
C VAL A 462 -31.97 -29.35 -0.40
N SER A 463 -33.16 -28.83 -0.16
CA SER A 463 -33.61 -27.47 0.10
C SER A 463 -33.58 -27.00 1.57
N THR A 464 -33.49 -25.67 1.75
CA THR A 464 -33.66 -24.86 2.97
C THR A 464 -35.11 -24.65 3.40
N PRO A 465 -35.34 -24.16 4.64
CA PRO A 465 -36.23 -23.00 4.77
C PRO A 465 -35.83 -21.89 5.79
N ALA A 466 -36.31 -20.70 5.45
CA ALA A 466 -36.84 -19.58 6.25
C ALA A 466 -35.97 -18.74 7.21
N ALA A 467 -36.16 -17.42 7.04
CA ALA A 467 -35.43 -16.31 7.65
C ALA A 467 -36.15 -15.71 8.87
N SER A 468 -35.36 -15.23 9.83
CA SER A 468 -35.80 -14.36 10.93
C SER A 468 -35.17 -12.97 10.77
N LYS A 469 -36.01 -11.93 10.80
CA LYS A 469 -35.61 -10.51 10.70
C LYS A 469 -34.90 -10.07 11.99
N ARG A 470 -33.72 -9.43 11.88
CA ARG A 470 -33.03 -8.81 13.03
C ARG A 470 -32.56 -7.36 12.75
N PRO A 471 -32.49 -6.50 13.78
CA PRO A 471 -32.26 -5.07 13.69
C PRO A 471 -30.75 -4.77 13.66
N GLY A 472 -30.17 -4.52 12.48
CA GLY A 472 -28.70 -4.40 12.32
C GLY A 472 -28.17 -3.08 11.74
N LYS A 473 -29.05 -2.16 11.31
CA LYS A 473 -28.60 -0.97 10.55
C LYS A 473 -28.11 0.21 11.40
N GLN A 474 -28.65 0.42 12.61
CA GLN A 474 -28.31 1.62 13.41
C GLN A 474 -26.98 1.50 14.18
N ALA A 475 -26.59 0.31 14.62
CA ALA A 475 -25.35 0.10 15.39
C ALA A 475 -24.08 0.47 14.61
N ASN A 476 -24.05 0.20 13.29
CA ASN A 476 -22.88 0.45 12.43
C ASN A 476 -22.64 1.96 12.19
N ALA A 477 -23.70 2.75 12.04
CA ALA A 477 -23.56 4.19 11.82
C ALA A 477 -23.05 4.95 13.07
N ALA A 478 -23.35 4.45 14.28
CA ALA A 478 -22.82 5.03 15.51
C ALA A 478 -21.30 4.80 15.65
N GLU A 479 -20.84 3.59 15.32
CA GLU A 479 -19.42 3.23 15.40
C GLU A 479 -18.57 4.01 14.38
N VAL A 480 -19.06 4.17 13.15
CA VAL A 480 -18.38 4.99 12.12
C VAL A 480 -18.21 6.44 12.59
N ARG A 481 -19.24 7.02 13.20
CA ARG A 481 -19.20 8.39 13.73
C ARG A 481 -18.22 8.54 14.90
N ARG A 482 -18.15 7.56 15.82
CA ARG A 482 -17.13 7.55 16.88
C ARG A 482 -15.71 7.49 16.31
N ASN A 483 -15.48 6.66 15.30
CA ASN A 483 -14.18 6.59 14.64
C ASN A 483 -13.79 7.91 13.97
N GLN A 484 -14.74 8.61 13.34
CA GLN A 484 -14.52 9.93 12.77
C GLN A 484 -14.16 10.97 13.83
N ILE A 485 -14.89 11.02 14.96
CA ILE A 485 -14.59 11.91 16.09
C ILE A 485 -13.16 11.65 16.63
N MET A 486 -12.79 10.37 16.78
CA MET A 486 -11.47 9.98 17.28
C MET A 486 -10.32 10.33 16.34
N ILE A 487 -10.55 10.42 15.03
CA ILE A 487 -9.56 10.91 14.07
C ILE A 487 -9.36 12.41 14.26
N VAL A 488 -10.44 13.19 14.37
CA VAL A 488 -10.35 14.64 14.55
C VAL A 488 -9.69 15.00 15.88
N PHE A 489 -9.96 14.26 16.96
CA PHE A 489 -9.22 14.43 18.23
C PHE A 489 -7.71 14.25 18.07
N ARG A 490 -7.27 13.19 17.39
CA ARG A 490 -5.84 12.97 17.12
C ARG A 490 -5.21 14.09 16.29
N MET A 491 -5.98 14.67 15.37
CA MET A 491 -5.53 15.82 14.58
C MET A 491 -5.40 17.07 15.45
N ILE A 492 -6.35 17.33 16.35
CA ILE A 492 -6.29 18.44 17.32
C ILE A 492 -5.06 18.27 18.22
N ASP A 493 -4.86 17.08 18.81
CA ASP A 493 -3.69 16.78 19.64
C ASP A 493 -2.37 17.05 18.90
N ARG A 494 -2.30 16.60 17.64
CA ARG A 494 -1.14 16.83 16.80
C ARG A 494 -0.92 18.32 16.55
N ALA A 495 -1.95 19.07 16.17
CA ALA A 495 -1.83 20.51 15.93
C ALA A 495 -1.38 21.27 17.20
N VAL A 496 -1.89 20.88 18.37
CA VAL A 496 -1.47 21.42 19.67
C VAL A 496 0.00 21.09 19.97
N SER A 497 0.41 19.84 19.78
CA SER A 497 1.81 19.42 20.02
C SER A 497 2.81 20.14 19.10
N GLN A 498 2.35 20.58 17.93
CA GLN A 498 3.16 21.33 16.96
C GLN A 498 3.15 22.85 17.22
N GLY A 499 2.46 23.32 18.26
CA GLY A 499 2.28 24.76 18.52
C GLY A 499 1.38 25.47 17.50
N SER A 500 0.68 24.73 16.64
CA SER A 500 -0.20 25.25 15.59
C SER A 500 -1.59 25.59 16.16
N VAL A 501 -1.65 26.60 17.04
CA VAL A 501 -2.87 26.98 17.77
C VAL A 501 -4.02 27.35 16.82
N ARG A 502 -3.71 28.00 15.69
CA ARG A 502 -4.70 28.38 14.68
C ARG A 502 -5.33 27.16 13.99
N GLU A 503 -4.53 26.14 13.70
CA GLU A 503 -5.01 24.90 13.09
C GLU A 503 -5.80 24.05 14.08
N ALA A 504 -5.32 23.93 15.31
CA ALA A 504 -6.07 23.28 16.40
C ALA A 504 -7.45 23.95 16.60
N GLY A 505 -7.51 25.29 16.58
CA GLY A 505 -8.77 26.03 16.63
C GLY A 505 -9.71 25.72 15.46
N LYS A 506 -9.20 25.65 14.21
CA LYS A 506 -10.00 25.26 13.04
C LYS A 506 -10.56 23.84 13.16
N LEU A 507 -9.74 22.90 13.62
CA LEU A 507 -10.15 21.51 13.82
C LEU A 507 -11.17 21.38 14.95
N CYS A 508 -11.03 22.16 16.04
CA CYS A 508 -12.03 22.24 17.09
C CYS A 508 -13.38 22.77 16.59
N MET A 509 -13.39 23.83 15.78
CA MET A 509 -14.64 24.35 15.19
C MET A 509 -15.28 23.35 14.21
N ALA A 510 -14.48 22.59 13.47
CA ALA A 510 -14.99 21.52 12.60
C ALA A 510 -15.61 20.37 13.41
N LEU A 511 -14.96 19.96 14.51
CA LEU A 511 -15.47 18.92 15.39
C LEU A 511 -16.75 19.36 16.11
N GLU A 512 -16.83 20.61 16.55
CA GLU A 512 -18.03 21.18 17.17
C GLU A 512 -19.25 21.07 16.25
N ARG A 513 -19.11 21.51 15.00
CA ARG A 513 -20.18 21.42 14.00
C ARG A 513 -20.59 19.98 13.73
N PHE A 514 -19.61 19.08 13.63
CA PHE A 514 -19.87 17.66 13.44
C PHE A 514 -20.66 17.05 14.62
N MET A 515 -20.29 17.41 15.85
CA MET A 515 -20.93 16.88 17.06
C MET A 515 -22.31 17.51 17.34
N ALA A 516 -22.57 18.74 16.90
CA ALA A 516 -23.88 19.38 17.03
C ALA A 516 -25.01 18.61 16.32
N GLY A 517 -24.69 17.82 15.28
CA GLY A 517 -25.65 16.97 14.59
C GLY A 517 -25.86 15.59 15.21
N LEU A 518 -25.27 15.30 16.36
CA LEU A 518 -25.31 13.97 16.99
C LEU A 518 -26.19 13.96 18.26
N PRO A 519 -26.92 12.86 18.54
CA PRO A 519 -27.70 12.73 19.76
C PRO A 519 -26.79 12.57 20.98
N ALA A 520 -26.95 13.43 21.99
CA ALA A 520 -26.09 13.47 23.18
C ALA A 520 -26.00 12.12 23.93
N GLU A 521 -27.12 11.40 24.02
CA GLU A 521 -27.24 10.11 24.74
C GLU A 521 -26.29 9.00 24.20
N GLY A 522 -25.75 9.15 22.98
CA GLY A 522 -24.82 8.19 22.38
C GLY A 522 -23.35 8.59 22.38
N TYR A 523 -23.02 9.85 22.72
CA TYR A 523 -21.68 10.44 22.54
C TYR A 523 -21.21 11.29 23.73
N GLN A 524 -21.76 11.07 24.93
CA GLN A 524 -21.46 11.90 26.10
C GLN A 524 -19.95 11.97 26.40
N ALA A 525 -19.24 10.84 26.33
CA ALA A 525 -17.81 10.78 26.57
C ALA A 525 -17.01 11.63 25.58
N GLU A 526 -17.41 11.65 24.31
CA GLU A 526 -16.83 12.50 23.28
C GLU A 526 -17.13 13.99 23.55
N HIS A 527 -18.35 14.32 24.01
CA HIS A 527 -18.72 15.70 24.36
C HIS A 527 -17.88 16.22 25.54
N ASP A 528 -17.72 15.41 26.59
CA ASP A 528 -16.91 15.74 27.76
C ASP A 528 -15.44 15.94 27.37
N ARG A 529 -14.91 15.04 26.54
CA ARG A 529 -13.54 15.16 26.02
C ARG A 529 -13.38 16.42 25.17
N PHE A 530 -14.35 16.76 24.32
CA PHE A 530 -14.31 17.96 23.50
C PHE A 530 -14.36 19.24 24.34
N ALA A 531 -15.17 19.28 25.39
CA ALA A 531 -15.21 20.39 26.35
C ALA A 531 -13.82 20.63 26.99
N GLY A 532 -13.09 19.57 27.33
CA GLY A 532 -11.72 19.65 27.83
C GLY A 532 -10.71 20.26 26.82
N TYR A 533 -10.88 20.04 25.51
CA TYR A 533 -10.07 20.73 24.51
C TYR A 533 -10.40 22.22 24.42
N LYS A 534 -11.70 22.56 24.42
CA LYS A 534 -12.14 23.96 24.39
C LYS A 534 -11.59 24.74 25.59
N GLN A 535 -11.65 24.19 26.78
CA GLN A 535 -11.09 24.84 27.97
C GLN A 535 -9.58 25.05 27.87
N ARG A 536 -8.82 24.06 27.37
CA ARG A 536 -7.36 24.18 27.22
C ARG A 536 -6.94 25.17 26.13
N LEU A 537 -7.70 25.25 25.04
CA LEU A 537 -7.39 26.11 23.88
C LEU A 537 -7.91 27.54 24.02
N LEU A 538 -9.09 27.72 24.62
CA LEU A 538 -9.75 29.02 24.77
C LEU A 538 -9.57 29.62 26.17
N GLY A 539 -9.37 28.77 27.20
CA GLY A 539 -9.16 29.18 28.59
C GLY A 539 -7.70 29.57 28.91
N GLY A 540 -6.77 29.40 27.97
CA GLY A 540 -5.44 30.00 28.02
C GLY A 540 -5.49 31.51 27.79
N GLY A 541 -6.08 32.24 28.75
CA GLY A 541 -6.06 33.70 28.76
C GLY A 541 -4.63 34.20 28.59
N ARG A 542 -4.46 35.22 27.73
CA ARG A 542 -3.19 35.94 27.53
C ARG A 542 -2.47 36.09 28.88
N PRO A 543 -1.20 35.69 29.02
CA PRO A 543 -0.44 36.05 30.21
C PRO A 543 -0.46 37.57 30.32
N SER A 544 -1.04 38.06 31.41
CA SER A 544 -1.03 39.48 31.77
C SER A 544 0.43 39.94 31.76
N LYS A 545 0.75 40.91 30.89
CA LYS A 545 2.03 41.63 30.88
C LYS A 545 2.12 42.49 32.15
N ARG A 546 2.32 41.87 33.32
CA ARG A 546 2.64 42.55 34.56
C ARG A 546 3.36 41.60 35.51
N LYS A 547 4.68 41.48 35.32
CA LYS A 547 5.72 41.37 36.36
C LYS A 547 7.07 41.00 35.72
N GLN A 548 7.74 42.02 35.19
CA GLN A 548 9.20 42.12 35.16
C GLN A 548 9.52 43.54 35.65
N LYS A 549 9.57 43.67 36.97
CA LYS A 549 10.26 44.73 37.74
C LYS A 549 10.31 44.24 39.18
N LEU A 550 11.33 43.43 39.45
CA LEU A 550 12.11 43.31 40.68
C LEU A 550 13.12 42.18 40.47
#